data_AF-A0AAE3F568-F1
#
_entry.id   AF-A0AAE3F568-F1
#
_cell.length_a   1.000
_cell.length_b   1.000
_cell.length_c   1.000
_cell.angle_alpha   90.00
_cell.angle_beta   90.00
_cell.angle_gamma   90.00
#
_symmetry.space_group_name_H-M   'P 1'
#
loop_
_entity.id
_entity.type
_entity.pdbx_description
1 polymer ?
#
loop_
_entity_poly.entity_id
_entity_poly.type
_entity_poly.pdbx_seq_one_letter_code
_entity_poly.pdbx_strand_id
1 'polypeptide(L)' 'MMKRDLVDELYKIAYKRYREKYPNKDFASIPNFLDSLWFSIEGELNRNGYDAARKYAEEAELIVLR' A
#
# COMPACT_ATOMS: atom_id res chain seq x y z
N MET A 1 -19.53 2.09 -3.11
CA MET A 1 -18.13 2.53 -3.18
C MET A 1 -17.46 1.79 -4.32
N MET A 2 -16.74 2.47 -5.20
CA MET A 2 -16.07 1.80 -6.32
C MET A 2 -14.82 1.07 -5.80
N LYS A 3 -14.41 0.00 -6.49
CA LYS A 3 -13.19 -0.76 -6.15
C LYS A 3 -11.96 0.16 -6.03
N ARG A 4 -11.85 1.16 -6.90
CA ARG A 4 -10.77 2.15 -6.86
C ARG A 4 -10.75 2.93 -5.54
N ASP A 5 -11.91 3.37 -5.06
CA ASP A 5 -12.01 4.11 -3.79
C ASP A 5 -11.51 3.26 -2.61
N LEU A 6 -11.82 1.96 -2.62
CA LEU A 6 -11.33 1.00 -1.62
C LEU A 6 -9.81 0.87 -1.65
N VAL A 7 -9.22 0.70 -2.84
CA VAL A 7 -7.75 0.59 -2.95
C VAL A 7 -7.08 1.91 -2.54
N ASP A 8 -7.66 3.05 -2.89
CA ASP A 8 -7.13 4.37 -2.52
C ASP A 8 -7.20 4.63 -1.01
N GLU A 9 -8.23 4.12 -0.31
CA GLU A 9 -8.32 4.16 1.15
C GLU A 9 -7.20 3.32 1.79
N LEU A 10 -7.06 2.08 1.36
CA LEU A 10 -6.03 1.16 1.86
C LEU A 10 -4.61 1.64 1.54
N TYR A 11 -4.43 2.23 0.37
CA TYR A 11 -3.16 2.86 -0.05
C TYR A 11 -2.74 3.97 0.91
N LYS A 12 -3.67 4.84 1.34
CA LYS A 12 -3.36 5.92 2.30
C LYS A 12 -2.88 5.36 3.65
N ILE A 13 -3.50 4.27 4.12
CA ILE A 13 -3.09 3.59 5.36
C ILE A 13 -1.66 3.08 5.23
N ALA A 14 -1.39 2.31 4.18
CA ALA A 14 -0.07 1.77 3.91
C ALA A 14 1.00 2.86 3.73
N TYR A 15 0.71 3.86 2.91
CA TYR A 15 1.65 4.95 2.61
C TYR A 15 2.00 5.77 3.86
N LYS A 16 1.00 6.04 4.72
CA LYS A 16 1.25 6.71 6.01
C LYS A 16 2.24 5.92 6.87
N ARG A 17 2.08 4.60 6.99
CA ARG A 17 3.01 3.74 7.75
C ARG A 17 4.44 3.81 7.20
N TYR A 18 4.58 3.81 5.87
CA TYR A 18 5.90 3.96 5.23
C TYR A 18 6.56 5.29 5.57
N ARG A 19 5.81 6.39 5.54
CA ARG A 19 6.29 7.73 5.91
C ARG A 19 6.68 7.81 7.39
N GLU A 20 5.92 7.17 8.27
CA GLU A 20 6.23 7.13 9.71
C GLU A 20 7.45 6.27 10.02
N LYS A 21 7.60 5.11 9.36
CA LYS A 21 8.75 4.21 9.54
C LYS A 21 10.05 4.77 8.96
N TYR A 22 9.96 5.55 7.88
CA TYR A 22 11.12 6.13 7.19
C TYR A 22 10.92 7.63 6.92
N PRO A 23 10.97 8.49 7.96
CA PRO A 23 10.61 9.90 7.86
C PRO A 23 11.48 10.71 6.89
N ASN A 24 12.73 10.28 6.68
CA ASN A 24 13.70 10.96 5.81
C ASN A 24 13.76 10.37 4.39
N LYS A 25 12.93 9.36 4.07
CA LYS A 25 12.96 8.70 2.77
C LYS A 25 11.95 9.36 1.83
N ASP A 26 12.43 9.80 0.68
CA ASP A 26 11.57 10.28 -0.38
C ASP A 26 11.06 9.11 -1.22
N PHE A 27 9.85 8.66 -0.92
CA PHE A 27 9.21 7.55 -1.61
C PHE A 27 8.81 7.88 -3.05
N ALA A 28 8.62 9.16 -3.39
CA ALA A 28 8.24 9.55 -4.74
C ALA A 28 9.42 9.45 -5.72
N SER A 29 10.66 9.54 -5.25
CA SER A 29 11.86 9.32 -6.07
C SER A 29 12.28 7.87 -6.18
N ILE A 30 11.67 6.94 -5.43
CA ILE A 30 11.93 5.51 -5.58
C ILE A 30 11.17 4.99 -6.81
N PRO A 31 11.86 4.48 -7.84
CA PRO A 31 11.21 4.00 -9.05
C PRO A 31 10.12 2.98 -8.74
N ASN A 32 8.93 3.22 -9.30
CA ASN A 32 7.74 2.35 -9.21
C ASN A 32 7.22 2.09 -7.80
N PHE A 33 7.69 2.76 -6.75
CA PHE A 33 7.28 2.44 -5.38
C PHE A 33 5.78 2.67 -5.16
N LEU A 34 5.26 3.84 -5.54
CA LEU A 34 3.85 4.19 -5.35
C LEU A 34 2.93 3.27 -6.16
N ASP A 35 3.30 2.99 -7.41
CA ASP A 35 2.56 2.08 -8.29
C ASP A 35 2.57 0.65 -7.75
N SER A 36 3.75 0.14 -7.33
CA SER A 36 3.89 -1.21 -6.79
C SER A 36 3.07 -1.38 -5.51
N LEU A 37 3.02 -0.34 -4.67
CA LEU A 37 2.23 -0.34 -3.46
C LEU A 37 0.73 -0.43 -3.79
N TRP A 38 0.25 0.39 -4.73
CA TRP A 38 -1.13 0.38 -5.16
C TRP A 38 -1.53 -0.97 -5.78
N PHE A 39 -0.73 -1.50 -6.72
CA PHE A 39 -1.02 -2.77 -7.39
C PHE A 39 -0.98 -3.96 -6.45
N SER A 40 -0.12 -3.93 -5.43
CA SER A 40 -0.08 -5.00 -4.44
C SER A 40 -1.36 -5.04 -3.60
N ILE A 41 -1.86 -3.88 -3.16
CA ILE A 41 -3.12 -3.76 -2.42
C ILE A 41 -4.30 -4.15 -3.32
N GLU A 42 -4.32 -3.69 -4.57
CA GLU A 42 -5.35 -4.07 -5.52
C GLU A 42 -5.38 -5.58 -5.75
N GLY A 43 -4.21 -6.19 -5.94
CA GLY A 43 -4.07 -7.63 -6.11
C GLY A 43 -4.59 -8.39 -4.90
N GLU A 44 -4.29 -7.93 -3.70
CA GLU A 44 -4.77 -8.54 -2.46
C GLU A 44 -6.29 -8.43 -2.31
N LEU A 45 -6.84 -7.24 -2.61
CA LEU A 45 -8.27 -7.00 -2.60
C LEU A 45 -9.00 -7.93 -3.58
N ASN A 46 -8.44 -8.15 -4.77
CA ASN A 46 -9.05 -9.00 -5.80
C ASN A 46 -9.01 -10.49 -5.45
N ARG A 47 -7.91 -10.96 -4.84
CA ARG A 47 -7.71 -12.38 -4.56
C ARG A 47 -8.37 -12.81 -3.26
N ASN A 48 -8.25 -11.97 -2.22
CA ASN A 48 -8.49 -12.36 -0.84
C ASN A 48 -9.56 -11.50 -0.16
N GLY A 49 -10.09 -10.49 -0.84
CA GLY A 49 -11.15 -9.62 -0.32
C GLY A 49 -10.63 -8.47 0.55
N TYR A 50 -11.58 -7.65 1.03
CA TYR A 50 -11.27 -6.39 1.70
C TYR A 50 -10.53 -6.58 3.03
N ASP A 51 -10.97 -7.51 3.88
CA ASP A 51 -10.35 -7.70 5.20
C ASP A 51 -8.89 -8.14 5.10
N ALA A 52 -8.58 -9.00 4.12
CA ALA A 52 -7.22 -9.40 3.81
C ALA A 52 -6.38 -8.23 3.28
N ALA A 53 -6.92 -7.46 2.33
CA ALA A 53 -6.26 -6.28 1.78
C ALA A 53 -6.03 -5.19 2.84
N ARG A 54 -6.96 -5.04 3.79
CA ARG A 54 -6.83 -4.13 4.93
C ARG A 54 -5.71 -4.57 5.85
N LYS A 55 -5.70 -5.84 6.25
CA LYS A 55 -4.61 -6.40 7.06
C LYS A 55 -3.26 -6.26 6.35
N TYR A 56 -3.23 -6.48 5.04
CA TYR A 56 -2.04 -6.27 4.22
C TYR A 56 -1.55 -4.82 4.29
N ALA A 57 -2.43 -3.83 4.07
CA ALA A 57 -2.07 -2.41 4.19
C ALA A 57 -1.62 -2.01 5.61
N GLU A 58 -2.24 -2.59 6.64
CA GLU A 58 -1.99 -2.28 8.06
C GLU A 58 -0.76 -2.97 8.66
N GLU A 59 -0.33 -4.12 8.13
CA GLU A 59 0.68 -4.95 8.78
C GLU A 59 1.85 -5.33 7.88
N ALA A 60 1.62 -5.61 6.59
CA ALA A 60 2.65 -6.22 5.75
C ALA A 60 3.88 -5.31 5.58
N GLU A 61 5.06 -5.94 5.46
CA GLU A 61 6.23 -5.29 4.89
C GLU A 61 6.10 -5.30 3.36
N LEU A 62 5.26 -4.39 2.86
CA LEU A 62 4.70 -4.39 1.51
C LEU A 62 5.77 -4.41 0.40
N ILE A 63 6.95 -3.82 0.68
CA ILE A 63 8.08 -3.64 -0.24
C ILE A 63 9.36 -3.59 0.60
N VAL A 64 10.32 -4.48 0.31
CA VAL A 64 11.69 -4.38 0.84
C VAL A 64 12.38 -3.24 0.11
N LEU A 65 12.61 -2.14 0.82
CA LEU A 65 13.38 -1.01 0.33
C LEU A 65 14.88 -1.39 0.39
N ARG A 66 15.39 -2.08 -0.64
CA ARG A 66 16.85 -2.24 -0.80
C ARG A 66 17.53 -0.90 -1.06
#